data_AF-A0A962X3R6-F1
#
_entry.id   AF-A0A962X3R6-F1
#
_cell.length_a   1.000
_cell.length_b   1.000
_cell.length_c   1.000
_cell.angle_alpha   90.00
_cell.angle_beta   90.00
_cell.angle_gamma   90.00
#
_symmetry.space_group_name_H-M   'P 1'
#
loop_
_entity.id
_entity.type
_entity.pdbx_description
1 polymer ?
#
loop_
_entity_poly.entity_id
_entity_poly.type
_entity_poly.pdbx_seq_one_letter_code
_entity_poly.pdbx_strand_id
1 'polypeptide(L)'
;VVDAGPDATLNEGETFVSAGSFTDQGADSWTATVDYGEGAGPEPLALNPDGSFALNNPYQDNGVYTVTVTVTDDEGASGSDTVTVTVNDLGPTAVLTGDTLLDEGQSGSYSAAGSTSSPDAIVSYEWDLDNDGLFDDATGPSASYTWMDNGSYPVSVRVTDDDGSVDVASLTVTVNDLGPTAILTGDTTLNEGQNGNYSAAGSTSSPDAIVLYEWDLDNDGQYDDATGAAVSYSWPSAGNYPVSVRVTDEDGSTDTATLLVTVQSAAAQTIFDLSARPKPNEVFLTWAPVAGADSYNVYRSTTQGGPYSLIAANHVCDYCAYYDNGLTNDVTYYYVVTSVTGGAESLHSNEASAKPTARTTRSR
;
A
#
# COMPACT_ATOMS: atom_id res chain seq x y z
N VAL A 1 -52.94 -51.66 37.57
CA VAL A 1 -51.66 -51.62 36.81
C VAL A 1 -51.62 -50.30 36.05
N VAL A 2 -50.49 -49.60 36.05
CA VAL A 2 -50.28 -48.34 35.32
C VAL A 2 -49.30 -48.62 34.18
N ASP A 3 -49.50 -47.96 33.05
CA ASP A 3 -48.60 -47.91 31.90
C ASP A 3 -48.44 -46.43 31.51
N ALA A 4 -47.25 -45.87 31.73
CA ALA A 4 -46.92 -44.47 31.48
C ALA A 4 -46.62 -44.18 30.00
N GLY A 5 -46.59 -45.21 29.15
CA GLY A 5 -46.23 -45.12 27.73
C GLY A 5 -44.74 -45.37 27.47
N PRO A 6 -44.31 -45.27 26.20
CA PRO A 6 -42.94 -45.56 25.79
C PRO A 6 -41.98 -44.39 26.07
N ASP A 7 -40.70 -44.72 26.24
CA ASP A 7 -39.61 -43.74 26.32
C ASP A 7 -39.62 -42.78 25.12
N ALA A 8 -39.17 -41.54 25.36
CA ALA A 8 -39.13 -40.49 24.34
C ALA A 8 -37.76 -39.82 24.26
N THR A 9 -37.45 -39.32 23.07
CA THR A 9 -36.31 -38.43 22.81
C THR A 9 -36.83 -37.20 22.10
N LEU A 10 -36.47 -36.03 22.62
CA LEU A 10 -36.84 -34.71 22.08
C LEU A 10 -35.66 -33.75 22.22
N ASN A 11 -35.73 -32.60 21.58
CA ASN A 11 -34.75 -31.54 21.77
C ASN A 11 -35.27 -30.53 22.81
N GLU A 12 -34.37 -29.88 23.52
CA GLU A 12 -34.73 -28.79 24.44
C GLU A 12 -35.63 -27.73 23.77
N GLY A 13 -36.52 -27.16 24.56
CA GLY A 13 -37.60 -26.30 24.09
C GLY A 13 -38.80 -27.05 23.49
N GLU A 14 -38.68 -28.34 23.16
CA GLU A 14 -39.82 -29.16 22.71
C GLU A 14 -40.70 -29.61 23.89
N THR A 15 -41.91 -30.04 23.56
CA THR A 15 -42.90 -30.52 24.53
C THR A 15 -43.03 -32.03 24.46
N PHE A 16 -42.80 -32.71 25.58
CA PHE A 16 -43.13 -34.12 25.73
C PHE A 16 -44.64 -34.30 25.72
N VAL A 17 -45.15 -34.95 24.68
CA VAL A 17 -46.57 -35.32 24.56
C VAL A 17 -46.66 -36.83 24.46
N SER A 18 -47.32 -37.46 25.42
CA SER A 18 -47.53 -38.90 25.45
C SER A 18 -48.91 -39.24 26.01
N ALA A 19 -49.31 -40.49 25.87
CA ALA A 19 -50.52 -41.02 26.48
C ALA A 19 -50.18 -42.32 27.21
N GLY A 20 -50.86 -42.54 28.32
CA GLY A 20 -50.75 -43.76 29.09
C GLY A 20 -52.11 -44.31 29.46
N SER A 21 -52.11 -45.44 30.15
CA SER A 21 -53.33 -46.11 30.58
C SER A 21 -53.17 -46.77 31.94
N PHE A 22 -54.29 -47.08 32.57
CA PHE A 22 -54.31 -47.90 33.76
C PHE A 22 -55.49 -48.86 33.72
N THR A 23 -55.36 -49.94 34.48
CA THR A 23 -56.43 -50.92 34.69
C THR A 23 -56.59 -51.19 36.17
N ASP A 24 -57.85 -51.30 36.57
CA ASP A 24 -58.26 -51.64 37.92
C ASP A 24 -59.35 -52.73 37.88
N GLN A 25 -59.31 -53.65 38.85
CA GLN A 25 -60.25 -54.77 38.93
C GLN A 25 -61.50 -54.44 39.75
N GLY A 26 -61.43 -53.44 40.62
CA GLY A 26 -62.57 -52.95 41.39
C GLY A 26 -63.40 -51.88 40.65
N ALA A 27 -64.52 -51.50 41.26
CA ALA A 27 -65.44 -50.52 40.70
C ALA A 27 -65.26 -49.21 41.49
N ASP A 28 -64.08 -48.63 41.31
CA ASP A 28 -63.49 -47.69 42.24
C ASP A 28 -63.41 -46.29 41.62
N SER A 29 -63.05 -45.30 42.42
CA SER A 29 -62.74 -43.95 41.96
C SER A 29 -61.25 -43.67 42.10
N TRP A 30 -60.66 -43.02 41.10
CA TRP A 30 -59.20 -42.89 41.01
C TRP A 30 -58.74 -41.45 41.14
N THR A 31 -57.59 -41.29 41.78
CA THR A 31 -56.78 -40.08 41.72
C THR A 31 -55.42 -40.42 41.14
N ALA A 32 -54.80 -39.48 40.43
CA ALA A 32 -53.47 -39.69 39.88
C ALA A 32 -52.57 -38.47 40.06
N THR A 33 -51.27 -38.74 40.09
CA THR A 33 -50.22 -37.72 40.06
C THR A 33 -49.16 -38.09 39.02
N VAL A 34 -48.52 -37.07 38.45
CA VAL A 34 -47.34 -37.20 37.59
C VAL A 34 -46.20 -36.37 38.16
N ASP A 35 -45.00 -36.93 38.22
CA ASP A 35 -43.75 -36.18 38.44
C ASP A 35 -42.95 -36.24 37.15
N TYR A 36 -42.67 -35.10 36.53
CA TYR A 36 -41.94 -35.03 35.26
C TYR A 36 -40.41 -35.13 35.41
N GLY A 37 -39.90 -35.25 36.64
CA GLY A 37 -38.49 -35.46 36.91
C GLY A 37 -37.64 -34.17 36.94
N GLU A 38 -38.27 -33.00 36.85
CA GLU A 38 -37.61 -31.67 36.88
C GLU A 38 -37.41 -31.12 38.31
N GLY A 39 -37.74 -31.92 39.33
CA GLY A 39 -37.60 -31.53 40.75
C GLY A 39 -38.75 -30.69 41.31
N ALA A 40 -39.77 -30.37 40.51
CA ALA A 40 -41.02 -29.77 40.98
C ALA A 40 -41.85 -30.72 41.87
N GLY A 41 -41.61 -32.02 41.76
CA GLY A 41 -42.33 -33.09 42.45
C GLY A 41 -43.65 -33.45 41.79
N PRO A 42 -44.44 -34.37 42.39
CA PRO A 42 -45.67 -34.85 41.79
C PRO A 42 -46.78 -33.80 41.75
N GLU A 43 -47.42 -33.63 40.60
CA GLU A 43 -48.58 -32.78 40.37
C GLU A 43 -49.83 -33.59 39.99
N PRO A 44 -51.06 -33.05 40.15
CA PRO A 44 -52.28 -33.77 39.82
C PRO A 44 -52.40 -34.13 38.33
N LEU A 45 -52.70 -35.38 38.02
CA LEU A 45 -52.93 -35.88 36.66
C LEU A 45 -54.41 -36.16 36.42
N ALA A 46 -54.97 -35.60 35.35
CA ALA A 46 -56.34 -35.86 34.94
C ALA A 46 -56.48 -37.24 34.29
N LEU A 47 -57.46 -38.02 34.75
CA LEU A 47 -57.79 -39.33 34.23
C LEU A 47 -59.09 -39.30 33.43
N ASN A 48 -59.15 -40.06 32.34
CA ASN A 48 -60.37 -40.27 31.58
C ASN A 48 -61.17 -41.48 32.15
N PRO A 49 -62.50 -41.49 32.00
CA PRO A 49 -63.34 -42.60 32.48
C PRO A 49 -63.04 -43.97 31.84
N ASP A 50 -62.33 -43.99 30.71
CA ASP A 50 -61.93 -45.20 29.99
C ASP A 50 -60.58 -45.78 30.47
N GLY A 51 -59.98 -45.20 31.50
CA GLY A 51 -58.70 -45.63 32.04
C GLY A 51 -57.49 -45.04 31.31
N SER A 52 -57.66 -44.06 30.44
CA SER A 52 -56.56 -43.36 29.75
C SER A 52 -56.19 -42.03 30.41
N PHE A 53 -54.98 -41.54 30.13
CA PHE A 53 -54.53 -40.19 30.50
C PHE A 53 -53.53 -39.65 29.47
N ALA A 54 -53.30 -38.34 29.50
CA ALA A 54 -52.34 -37.67 28.63
C ALA A 54 -51.26 -36.98 29.47
N LEU A 55 -50.02 -37.05 28.99
CA LEU A 55 -48.85 -36.38 29.54
C LEU A 55 -48.45 -35.23 28.61
N ASN A 56 -48.12 -34.08 29.19
CA ASN A 56 -47.81 -32.88 28.44
C ASN A 56 -46.90 -31.97 29.26
N ASN A 57 -45.60 -31.94 28.95
CA ASN A 57 -44.62 -31.10 29.66
C ASN A 57 -43.55 -30.54 28.71
N PRO A 58 -43.33 -29.21 28.66
CA PRO A 58 -42.21 -28.62 27.95
C PRO A 58 -40.91 -28.82 28.76
N TYR A 59 -39.86 -29.34 28.13
CA TYR A 59 -38.54 -29.41 28.74
C TYR A 59 -37.67 -28.27 28.20
N GLN A 60 -37.26 -27.35 29.06
CA GLN A 60 -36.41 -26.22 28.65
C GLN A 60 -34.92 -26.56 28.67
N ASP A 61 -34.49 -27.45 29.58
CA ASP A 61 -33.09 -27.80 29.74
C ASP A 61 -32.85 -29.22 29.22
N ASN A 62 -31.69 -29.47 28.63
CA ASN A 62 -31.27 -30.80 28.23
C ASN A 62 -31.10 -31.76 29.44
N GLY A 63 -31.07 -33.07 29.16
CA GLY A 63 -30.85 -34.07 30.20
C GLY A 63 -31.71 -35.31 30.07
N VAL A 64 -31.68 -36.14 31.11
CA VAL A 64 -32.48 -37.37 31.17
C VAL A 64 -33.44 -37.28 32.35
N TYR A 65 -34.72 -37.18 32.03
CA TYR A 65 -35.81 -37.04 33.00
C TYR A 65 -36.55 -38.36 33.16
N THR A 66 -36.89 -38.71 34.39
CA THR A 66 -37.72 -39.89 34.70
C THR A 66 -39.11 -39.42 35.08
N VAL A 67 -40.07 -39.60 34.15
CA VAL A 67 -41.47 -39.25 34.39
C VAL A 67 -42.14 -40.40 35.14
N THR A 68 -42.70 -40.13 36.30
CA THR A 68 -43.36 -41.13 37.17
C THR A 68 -44.84 -40.84 37.26
N VAL A 69 -45.68 -41.77 36.82
CA VAL A 69 -47.14 -41.69 36.98
C VAL A 69 -47.57 -42.61 38.12
N THR A 70 -48.36 -42.09 39.06
CA THR A 70 -48.94 -42.87 40.16
C THR A 70 -50.45 -42.72 40.14
N VAL A 71 -51.18 -43.83 40.16
CA VAL A 71 -52.65 -43.88 40.26
C VAL A 71 -53.04 -44.57 41.56
N THR A 72 -53.97 -44.00 42.31
CA THR A 72 -54.46 -44.49 43.60
C THR A 72 -55.99 -44.63 43.58
N ASP A 73 -56.51 -45.77 44.01
CA ASP A 73 -57.95 -46.02 44.19
C ASP A 73 -58.50 -45.41 45.50
N ASP A 74 -59.82 -45.47 45.74
CA ASP A 74 -60.43 -44.93 46.95
C ASP A 74 -60.25 -45.80 48.20
N GLU A 75 -59.78 -47.04 48.03
CA GLU A 75 -59.30 -47.91 49.09
C GLU A 75 -57.85 -47.64 49.51
N GLY A 76 -57.14 -46.79 48.75
CA GLY A 76 -55.77 -46.36 48.99
C GLY A 76 -54.68 -47.28 48.43
N ALA A 77 -55.01 -48.28 47.60
CA ALA A 77 -54.02 -49.03 46.85
C ALA A 77 -53.53 -48.20 45.65
N SER A 78 -52.23 -48.31 45.36
CA SER A 78 -51.61 -47.55 44.28
C SER A 78 -50.82 -48.41 43.32
N GLY A 79 -50.80 -47.99 42.07
CA GLY A 79 -49.90 -48.47 41.02
C GLY A 79 -49.10 -47.32 40.47
N SER A 80 -47.90 -47.62 39.98
CA SER A 80 -47.03 -46.63 39.35
C SER A 80 -46.26 -47.24 38.19
N ASP A 81 -45.96 -46.41 37.20
CA ASP A 81 -45.07 -46.74 36.11
C ASP A 81 -44.23 -45.52 35.73
N THR A 82 -43.10 -45.77 35.07
CA THR A 82 -42.12 -44.74 34.72
C THR A 82 -41.76 -44.77 33.26
N VAL A 83 -41.55 -43.59 32.68
CA VAL A 83 -41.03 -43.42 31.33
C VAL A 83 -39.82 -42.49 31.35
N THR A 84 -38.82 -42.80 30.52
CA THR A 84 -37.61 -41.98 30.38
C THR A 84 -37.78 -40.99 29.23
N VAL A 85 -37.52 -39.71 29.50
CA VAL A 85 -37.47 -38.65 28.50
C VAL A 85 -36.02 -38.17 28.39
N THR A 86 -35.40 -38.38 27.23
CA THR A 86 -34.06 -37.85 26.92
C THR A 86 -34.21 -36.57 26.11
N VAL A 87 -33.70 -35.47 26.64
CA VAL A 87 -33.73 -34.13 26.03
C VAL A 87 -32.33 -33.82 25.53
N ASN A 88 -32.18 -33.68 24.22
CA ASN A 88 -30.89 -33.32 23.62
C ASN A 88 -30.66 -31.81 23.70
N ASP A 89 -29.40 -31.45 23.90
CA ASP A 89 -28.86 -30.10 23.82
C ASP A 89 -28.97 -29.52 22.40
N LEU A 90 -29.35 -28.24 22.28
CA LEU A 90 -29.38 -27.49 21.03
C LEU A 90 -28.44 -26.29 21.10
N GLY A 91 -27.19 -26.53 20.68
CA GLY A 91 -26.18 -25.48 20.62
C GLY A 91 -26.52 -24.30 19.69
N PRO A 92 -25.73 -23.21 19.79
CA PRO A 92 -26.00 -21.99 19.07
C PRO A 92 -25.77 -22.16 17.57
N THR A 93 -26.28 -21.23 16.77
CA THR A 93 -25.91 -21.04 15.36
C THR A 93 -25.17 -19.71 15.22
N ALA A 94 -23.87 -19.78 14.97
CA ALA A 94 -23.01 -18.63 14.76
C ALA A 94 -23.23 -18.05 13.36
N VAL A 95 -23.34 -16.73 13.27
CA VAL A 95 -23.43 -16.01 12.00
C VAL A 95 -22.39 -14.91 12.01
N LEU A 96 -21.57 -14.84 10.96
CA LEU A 96 -20.55 -13.82 10.79
C LEU A 96 -20.78 -13.04 9.49
N THR A 97 -20.78 -11.71 9.59
CA THR A 97 -20.87 -10.78 8.46
C THR A 97 -19.85 -9.65 8.63
N GLY A 98 -19.40 -9.05 7.53
CA GLY A 98 -18.44 -7.95 7.58
C GLY A 98 -17.81 -7.67 6.23
N ASP A 99 -16.77 -6.84 6.25
CA ASP A 99 -15.95 -6.54 5.07
C ASP A 99 -15.22 -7.81 4.59
N THR A 100 -15.07 -7.96 3.27
CA THR A 100 -14.38 -9.11 2.65
C THR A 100 -13.27 -8.70 1.69
N LEU A 101 -13.17 -7.41 1.39
CA LEU A 101 -12.15 -6.81 0.53
C LEU A 101 -11.74 -5.47 1.12
N LEU A 102 -10.47 -5.31 1.41
CA LEU A 102 -9.86 -4.11 2.00
C LEU A 102 -8.54 -3.84 1.29
N ASP A 103 -8.02 -2.62 1.44
CA ASP A 103 -6.61 -2.33 1.16
C ASP A 103 -5.82 -2.37 2.47
N GLU A 104 -4.50 -2.60 2.43
CA GLU A 104 -3.66 -2.64 3.63
C GLU A 104 -3.79 -1.35 4.47
N GLY A 105 -3.72 -1.49 5.79
CA GLY A 105 -3.91 -0.39 6.73
C GLY A 105 -5.36 0.09 6.88
N GLN A 106 -6.30 -0.41 6.06
CA GLN A 106 -7.73 -0.15 6.23
C GLN A 106 -8.30 -0.95 7.42
N SER A 107 -9.16 -0.32 8.22
CA SER A 107 -9.87 -1.00 9.30
C SER A 107 -11.15 -1.67 8.78
N GLY A 108 -11.21 -2.99 8.92
CA GLY A 108 -12.39 -3.80 8.61
C GLY A 108 -13.36 -3.88 9.79
N SER A 109 -14.65 -4.04 9.50
CA SER A 109 -15.71 -4.17 10.50
C SER A 109 -16.46 -5.49 10.38
N TYR A 110 -16.68 -6.16 11.51
CA TYR A 110 -17.29 -7.49 11.60
C TYR A 110 -18.42 -7.51 12.63
N SER A 111 -19.46 -8.30 12.35
CA SER A 111 -20.61 -8.46 13.23
C SER A 111 -21.07 -9.92 13.30
N ALA A 112 -21.30 -10.34 14.54
CA ALA A 112 -21.91 -11.62 14.90
C ALA A 112 -23.35 -11.47 15.40
N ALA A 113 -23.96 -10.28 15.24
CA ALA A 113 -25.30 -9.97 15.76
C ALA A 113 -26.44 -10.79 15.14
N GLY A 114 -26.18 -11.49 14.03
CA GLY A 114 -27.13 -12.43 13.42
C GLY A 114 -27.13 -13.82 14.06
N SER A 115 -26.26 -14.09 15.03
CA SER A 115 -26.17 -15.39 15.70
C SER A 115 -27.41 -15.63 16.56
N THR A 116 -27.83 -16.89 16.68
CA THR A 116 -29.02 -17.29 17.42
C THR A 116 -28.74 -18.48 18.31
N SER A 117 -29.33 -18.52 19.50
CA SER A 117 -29.46 -19.72 20.31
C SER A 117 -30.85 -19.73 20.94
N SER A 118 -31.46 -20.90 21.05
CA SER A 118 -32.78 -21.09 21.64
C SER A 118 -32.99 -22.57 21.91
N PRO A 119 -33.54 -22.95 23.08
CA PRO A 119 -34.03 -22.11 24.18
C PRO A 119 -32.95 -21.33 24.94
N ASP A 120 -31.71 -21.76 24.81
CA ASP A 120 -30.55 -21.24 25.54
C ASP A 120 -30.11 -19.86 25.04
N ALA A 121 -29.66 -19.01 25.96
CA ALA A 121 -29.21 -17.66 25.65
C ALA A 121 -27.72 -17.66 25.29
N ILE A 122 -27.34 -16.93 24.24
CA ILE A 122 -25.93 -16.68 23.95
C ILE A 122 -25.29 -15.89 25.11
N VAL A 123 -24.23 -16.43 25.71
CA VAL A 123 -23.50 -15.83 26.83
C VAL A 123 -22.17 -15.21 26.43
N SER A 124 -21.56 -15.64 25.32
CA SER A 124 -20.28 -15.06 24.88
C SER A 124 -20.08 -15.06 23.36
N TYR A 125 -19.27 -14.10 22.93
CA TYR A 125 -18.71 -13.97 21.59
C TYR A 125 -17.21 -13.76 21.76
N GLU A 126 -16.42 -14.60 21.11
CA GLU A 126 -14.96 -14.58 21.15
C GLU A 126 -14.45 -14.61 19.71
N TRP A 127 -13.44 -13.82 19.37
CA TRP A 127 -13.01 -13.58 17.99
C TRP A 127 -11.58 -14.03 17.75
N ASP A 128 -11.36 -14.61 16.58
CA ASP A 128 -10.05 -14.93 15.98
C ASP A 128 -9.96 -14.16 14.66
N LEU A 129 -9.27 -13.02 14.68
CA LEU A 129 -9.14 -12.05 13.59
C LEU A 129 -7.78 -12.15 12.89
N ASP A 130 -6.77 -12.70 13.57
CA ASP A 130 -5.42 -12.89 13.04
C ASP A 130 -5.13 -14.33 12.56
N ASN A 131 -6.06 -15.25 12.76
CA ASN A 131 -5.99 -16.67 12.37
C ASN A 131 -4.84 -17.42 13.04
N ASP A 132 -4.54 -17.10 14.30
CA ASP A 132 -3.62 -17.89 15.13
C ASP A 132 -4.30 -19.12 15.79
N GLY A 133 -5.63 -19.21 15.68
CA GLY A 133 -6.46 -20.29 16.24
C GLY A 133 -6.89 -20.06 17.69
N LEU A 134 -6.54 -18.92 18.28
CA LEU A 134 -7.01 -18.44 19.57
C LEU A 134 -8.14 -17.42 19.34
N PHE A 135 -9.16 -17.49 20.19
CA PHE A 135 -10.30 -16.59 20.11
C PHE A 135 -10.18 -15.52 21.20
N ASP A 136 -9.12 -14.72 21.15
CA ASP A 136 -8.79 -13.73 22.18
C ASP A 136 -8.61 -12.29 21.66
N ASP A 137 -8.91 -12.05 20.38
CA ASP A 137 -8.73 -10.74 19.74
C ASP A 137 -9.79 -9.71 20.12
N ALA A 138 -11.03 -10.16 20.30
CA ALA A 138 -12.15 -9.30 20.67
C ALA A 138 -13.25 -10.06 21.41
N THR A 139 -14.14 -9.30 22.04
CA THR A 139 -15.34 -9.83 22.70
C THR A 139 -16.57 -9.02 22.33
N GLY A 140 -17.74 -9.64 22.46
CA GLY A 140 -19.03 -9.04 22.12
C GLY A 140 -19.42 -9.22 20.65
N PRO A 141 -20.62 -8.75 20.24
CA PRO A 141 -21.22 -9.09 18.94
C PRO A 141 -20.63 -8.32 17.74
N SER A 142 -19.60 -7.49 17.96
CA SER A 142 -18.92 -6.72 16.93
C SER A 142 -17.43 -6.67 17.19
N ALA A 143 -16.65 -6.70 16.12
CA ALA A 143 -15.20 -6.57 16.16
C ALA A 143 -14.69 -5.74 14.97
N SER A 144 -13.46 -5.27 15.08
CA SER A 144 -12.75 -4.58 14.01
C SER A 144 -11.29 -4.97 14.02
N TYR A 145 -10.67 -5.06 12.85
CA TYR A 145 -9.27 -5.43 12.72
C TYR A 145 -8.63 -4.70 11.54
N THR A 146 -7.30 -4.51 11.59
CA THR A 146 -6.52 -3.89 10.51
C THR A 146 -5.33 -4.78 10.21
N TRP A 147 -5.23 -5.20 8.95
CA TRP A 147 -4.06 -5.91 8.43
C TRP A 147 -3.09 -4.90 7.83
N MET A 148 -1.81 -5.06 8.17
CA MET A 148 -0.75 -4.19 7.64
C MET A 148 -0.11 -4.79 6.38
N ASP A 149 -0.29 -6.09 6.15
CA ASP A 149 0.25 -6.80 4.99
C ASP A 149 -0.90 -7.39 4.16
N ASN A 150 -0.73 -7.45 2.84
CA ASN A 150 -1.72 -7.98 1.92
C ASN A 150 -1.85 -9.49 2.07
N GLY A 151 -2.92 -10.00 1.47
CA GLY A 151 -3.14 -11.43 1.38
C GLY A 151 -4.57 -11.82 1.70
N SER A 152 -4.72 -13.04 2.19
CA SER A 152 -6.03 -13.64 2.43
C SER A 152 -6.06 -14.15 3.86
N TYR A 153 -6.89 -13.51 4.68
CA TYR A 153 -6.98 -13.74 6.11
C TYR A 153 -8.37 -14.28 6.44
N PRO A 154 -8.49 -15.53 6.91
CA PRO A 154 -9.75 -15.97 7.49
C PRO A 154 -9.94 -15.27 8.83
N VAL A 155 -11.16 -14.84 9.11
CA VAL A 155 -11.58 -14.34 10.41
C VAL A 155 -12.73 -15.20 10.91
N SER A 156 -12.75 -15.48 12.20
CA SER A 156 -13.70 -16.37 12.84
C SER A 156 -14.27 -15.75 14.11
N VAL A 157 -15.51 -16.14 14.44
CA VAL A 157 -16.14 -15.85 15.73
C VAL A 157 -16.68 -17.15 16.31
N ARG A 158 -16.40 -17.37 17.60
CA ARG A 158 -16.99 -18.44 18.41
C ARG A 158 -18.09 -17.86 19.26
N VAL A 159 -19.26 -18.50 19.20
CA VAL A 159 -20.45 -18.15 19.96
C VAL A 159 -20.72 -19.28 20.95
N THR A 160 -20.96 -18.93 22.21
CA THR A 160 -21.26 -19.91 23.28
C THR A 160 -22.60 -19.57 23.93
N ASP A 161 -23.44 -20.56 24.19
CA ASP A 161 -24.69 -20.44 24.95
C ASP A 161 -24.51 -20.71 26.47
N ASP A 162 -25.58 -20.64 27.25
CA ASP A 162 -25.54 -20.79 28.71
C ASP A 162 -25.32 -22.23 29.20
N ASP A 163 -25.54 -23.23 28.35
CA ASP A 163 -25.16 -24.63 28.59
C ASP A 163 -23.71 -24.93 28.19
N GLY A 164 -23.03 -23.97 27.57
CA GLY A 164 -21.62 -24.04 27.20
C GLY A 164 -21.38 -24.71 25.84
N SER A 165 -22.45 -24.93 25.08
CA SER A 165 -22.41 -25.36 23.69
C SER A 165 -21.88 -24.24 22.81
N VAL A 166 -21.13 -24.62 21.77
CA VAL A 166 -20.39 -23.66 20.92
C VAL A 166 -20.63 -23.89 19.44
N ASP A 167 -20.64 -22.79 18.69
CA ASP A 167 -20.57 -22.82 17.22
C ASP A 167 -19.60 -21.74 16.71
N VAL A 168 -19.03 -21.99 15.53
CA VAL A 168 -18.01 -21.12 14.93
C VAL A 168 -18.40 -20.76 13.51
N ALA A 169 -18.41 -19.46 13.21
CA ALA A 169 -18.59 -18.94 11.86
C ALA A 169 -17.31 -18.26 11.40
N SER A 170 -16.97 -18.42 10.12
CA SER A 170 -15.78 -17.83 9.50
C SER A 170 -16.08 -17.18 8.15
N LEU A 171 -15.34 -16.13 7.80
CA LEU A 171 -15.27 -15.59 6.43
C LEU A 171 -13.82 -15.29 6.06
N THR A 172 -13.55 -15.13 4.77
CA THR A 172 -12.22 -14.75 4.28
C THR A 172 -12.20 -13.29 3.86
N VAL A 173 -11.23 -12.55 4.39
CA VAL A 173 -10.92 -11.17 4.03
C VAL A 173 -9.75 -11.19 3.06
N THR A 174 -9.91 -10.53 1.90
CA THR A 174 -8.81 -10.26 0.98
C THR A 174 -8.32 -8.84 1.21
N VAL A 175 -7.03 -8.68 1.47
CA VAL A 175 -6.38 -7.39 1.69
C VAL A 175 -5.48 -7.15 0.47
N ASN A 176 -5.72 -6.08 -0.27
CA ASN A 176 -4.93 -5.72 -1.45
C ASN A 176 -3.69 -4.92 -1.05
N ASP A 177 -2.61 -5.17 -1.78
CA ASP A 177 -1.39 -4.37 -1.77
C ASP A 177 -1.66 -2.91 -2.13
N LEU A 178 -1.13 -1.99 -1.33
CA LEU A 178 -1.16 -0.54 -1.60
C LEU A 178 0.24 -0.02 -1.90
N GLY A 179 0.62 -0.10 -3.18
CA GLY A 179 1.94 0.34 -3.64
C GLY A 179 2.29 1.81 -3.38
N PRO A 180 3.57 2.18 -3.59
CA PRO A 180 4.07 3.48 -3.20
C PRO A 180 3.58 4.57 -4.16
N THR A 181 3.70 5.83 -3.74
CA THR A 181 3.55 7.01 -4.59
C THR A 181 4.90 7.72 -4.74
N ALA A 182 5.45 7.70 -5.95
CA ALA A 182 6.71 8.33 -6.29
C ALA A 182 6.53 9.86 -6.41
N ILE A 183 7.37 10.62 -5.72
CA ILE A 183 7.41 12.08 -5.83
C ILE A 183 8.84 12.51 -6.10
N LEU A 184 9.05 13.15 -7.25
CA LEU A 184 10.34 13.67 -7.67
C LEU A 184 10.34 15.21 -7.69
N THR A 185 11.35 15.79 -7.03
CA THR A 185 11.61 17.24 -7.03
C THR A 185 13.09 17.50 -7.34
N GLY A 186 13.41 18.68 -7.89
CA GLY A 186 14.80 19.03 -8.17
C GLY A 186 14.94 20.21 -9.12
N ASP A 187 16.17 20.45 -9.56
CA ASP A 187 16.51 21.51 -10.51
C ASP A 187 15.95 21.21 -11.90
N THR A 188 15.22 22.15 -12.50
CA THR A 188 14.60 21.99 -13.84
C THR A 188 15.33 22.75 -14.94
N THR A 189 16.27 23.61 -14.59
CA THR A 189 17.08 24.36 -15.56
C THR A 189 18.50 24.51 -15.05
N LEU A 190 19.46 24.13 -15.89
CA LEU A 190 20.90 24.12 -15.57
C LEU A 190 21.70 24.68 -16.74
N ASN A 191 22.94 25.09 -16.48
CA ASN A 191 23.93 25.24 -17.55
C ASN A 191 24.69 23.93 -17.77
N GLU A 192 25.24 23.74 -18.95
CA GLU A 192 26.11 22.62 -19.29
C GLU A 192 27.25 22.45 -18.28
N GLY A 193 27.44 21.22 -17.80
CA GLY A 193 28.41 20.89 -16.76
C GLY A 193 28.04 21.37 -15.34
N GLN A 194 26.92 22.08 -15.16
CA GLN A 194 26.40 22.41 -13.83
C GLN A 194 25.76 21.16 -13.20
N ASN A 195 26.06 20.95 -11.92
CA ASN A 195 25.49 19.86 -11.14
C ASN A 195 24.10 20.24 -10.63
N GLY A 196 23.09 19.44 -10.97
CA GLY A 196 21.72 19.55 -10.45
C GLY A 196 21.52 18.66 -9.22
N ASN A 197 20.53 18.98 -8.40
CA ASN A 197 20.12 18.17 -7.25
C ASN A 197 18.69 17.68 -7.42
N TYR A 198 18.49 16.39 -7.20
CA TYR A 198 17.21 15.71 -7.35
C TYR A 198 16.90 14.92 -6.07
N SER A 199 15.65 14.94 -5.66
CA SER A 199 15.18 14.31 -4.44
C SER A 199 13.85 13.62 -4.66
N ALA A 200 13.84 12.34 -4.29
CA ALA A 200 12.67 11.49 -4.19
C ALA A 200 12.19 11.33 -2.73
N ALA A 201 12.78 12.08 -1.78
CA ALA A 201 12.48 11.97 -0.35
C ALA A 201 11.04 12.35 0.04
N GLY A 202 10.28 12.97 -0.88
CA GLY A 202 8.86 13.24 -0.70
C GLY A 202 7.96 12.05 -1.04
N SER A 203 8.50 10.97 -1.61
CA SER A 203 7.72 9.78 -1.95
C SER A 203 7.16 9.12 -0.68
N THR A 204 5.99 8.50 -0.80
CA THR A 204 5.28 7.90 0.33
C THR A 204 4.91 6.47 0.01
N SER A 205 5.03 5.57 0.97
CA SER A 205 4.31 4.29 0.99
C SER A 205 3.73 4.11 2.38
N SER A 206 2.54 3.53 2.47
CA SER A 206 1.85 3.25 3.73
C SER A 206 0.78 2.21 3.46
N PRO A 207 0.71 1.15 4.28
CA PRO A 207 1.46 0.94 5.52
C PRO A 207 2.94 0.54 5.35
N ASP A 208 3.36 0.15 4.15
CA ASP A 208 4.72 -0.33 3.90
C ASP A 208 5.77 0.78 3.89
N ALA A 209 7.01 0.41 4.21
CA ALA A 209 8.14 1.31 4.06
C ALA A 209 8.71 1.26 2.64
N ILE A 210 9.17 2.41 2.14
CA ILE A 210 10.00 2.42 0.91
C ILE A 210 11.38 1.85 1.24
N VAL A 211 11.78 0.79 0.54
CA VAL A 211 13.08 0.12 0.73
C VAL A 211 14.11 0.47 -0.32
N LEU A 212 13.69 0.93 -1.50
CA LEU A 212 14.59 1.16 -2.62
C LEU A 212 14.19 2.38 -3.45
N TYR A 213 15.21 3.12 -3.89
CA TYR A 213 15.13 4.21 -4.84
C TYR A 213 16.17 3.96 -5.92
N GLU A 214 15.74 3.92 -7.17
CA GLU A 214 16.58 3.69 -8.33
C GLU A 214 16.34 4.79 -9.37
N TRP A 215 17.40 5.27 -10.01
CA TRP A 215 17.34 6.45 -10.89
C TRP A 215 17.65 6.08 -12.34
N ASP A 216 16.95 6.75 -13.25
CA ASP A 216 17.22 6.81 -14.69
C ASP A 216 17.50 8.28 -15.02
N LEU A 217 18.77 8.60 -15.29
CA LEU A 217 19.32 9.94 -15.51
C LEU A 217 19.70 10.18 -16.98
N ASP A 218 19.85 9.11 -17.75
CA ASP A 218 20.17 9.16 -19.19
C ASP A 218 18.97 8.83 -20.11
N ASN A 219 17.83 8.48 -19.52
CA ASN A 219 16.55 8.17 -20.16
C ASN A 219 16.67 6.99 -21.14
N ASP A 220 17.40 5.94 -20.75
CA ASP A 220 17.45 4.68 -21.47
C ASP A 220 16.36 3.67 -21.04
N GLY A 221 15.61 4.00 -19.99
CA GLY A 221 14.54 3.18 -19.42
C GLY A 221 15.01 2.10 -18.44
N GLN A 222 16.31 2.05 -18.12
CA GLN A 222 16.88 1.31 -17.02
C GLN A 222 17.06 2.23 -15.83
N TYR A 223 16.76 1.72 -14.63
CA TYR A 223 16.94 2.45 -13.39
C TYR A 223 18.20 1.96 -12.68
N ASP A 224 19.36 2.13 -13.32
CA ASP A 224 20.65 1.61 -12.82
C ASP A 224 21.74 2.68 -12.66
N ASP A 225 21.41 3.96 -12.87
CA ASP A 225 22.37 5.06 -12.81
C ASP A 225 22.77 5.44 -11.39
N ALA A 226 21.83 5.37 -10.44
CA ALA A 226 22.08 5.71 -9.05
C ALA A 226 21.04 5.08 -8.12
N THR A 227 21.36 5.09 -6.82
CA THR A 227 20.48 4.62 -5.75
C THR A 227 20.37 5.63 -4.61
N GLY A 228 19.27 5.56 -3.86
CA GLY A 228 19.02 6.37 -2.67
C GLY A 228 18.05 7.54 -2.92
N ALA A 229 17.50 8.12 -1.85
CA ALA A 229 16.41 9.09 -1.95
C ALA A 229 16.80 10.45 -2.56
N ALA A 230 18.09 10.69 -2.81
CA ALA A 230 18.57 11.89 -3.48
C ALA A 230 19.80 11.57 -4.33
N VAL A 231 19.92 12.27 -5.46
CA VAL A 231 21.05 12.15 -6.38
C VAL A 231 21.45 13.52 -6.89
N SER A 232 22.70 13.63 -7.32
CA SER A 232 23.21 14.82 -7.98
C SER A 232 23.91 14.43 -9.27
N TYR A 233 23.59 15.14 -10.35
CA TYR A 233 24.04 14.79 -11.69
C TYR A 233 24.22 16.03 -12.57
N SER A 234 25.11 15.94 -13.56
CA SER A 234 25.39 17.00 -14.51
C SER A 234 25.44 16.44 -15.93
N TRP A 235 24.87 17.16 -16.89
CA TRP A 235 24.97 16.78 -18.29
C TRP A 235 26.07 17.57 -19.00
N PRO A 236 26.91 16.90 -19.81
CA PRO A 236 28.04 17.51 -20.49
C PRO A 236 27.64 18.23 -21.78
N SER A 237 26.36 18.30 -22.12
CA SER A 237 25.88 18.96 -23.33
C SER A 237 24.50 19.56 -23.10
N ALA A 238 24.24 20.71 -23.75
CA ALA A 238 22.92 21.33 -23.74
C ALA A 238 21.86 20.39 -24.36
N GLY A 239 20.66 20.39 -23.80
CA GLY A 239 19.59 19.48 -24.20
C GLY A 239 18.46 19.42 -23.18
N ASN A 240 17.43 18.65 -23.50
CA ASN A 240 16.35 18.34 -22.57
C ASN A 240 16.51 16.89 -22.12
N TYR A 241 16.68 16.70 -20.82
CA TYR A 241 16.93 15.39 -20.21
C TYR A 241 15.81 15.07 -19.23
N PRO A 242 14.96 14.07 -19.52
CA PRO A 242 14.07 13.51 -18.52
C PRO A 242 14.92 12.85 -17.43
N VAL A 243 14.62 13.16 -16.18
CA VAL A 243 15.13 12.46 -15.00
C VAL A 243 13.97 11.69 -14.41
N SER A 244 14.15 10.39 -14.24
CA SER A 244 13.15 9.51 -13.67
C SER A 244 13.69 8.82 -12.42
N VAL A 245 12.80 8.54 -11.48
CA VAL A 245 13.08 7.72 -10.30
C VAL A 245 12.01 6.65 -10.18
N ARG A 246 12.42 5.43 -9.84
CA ARG A 246 11.57 4.32 -9.43
C ARG A 246 11.73 4.12 -7.93
N VAL A 247 10.60 4.05 -7.24
CA VAL A 247 10.56 3.74 -5.81
C VAL A 247 9.93 2.36 -5.63
N THR A 248 10.42 1.60 -4.66
CA THR A 248 9.93 0.25 -4.32
C THR A 248 9.72 0.14 -2.83
N ASP A 249 8.60 -0.44 -2.41
CA ASP A 249 8.27 -0.71 -1.00
C ASP A 249 8.68 -2.13 -0.56
N GLU A 250 8.41 -2.47 0.72
CA GLU A 250 8.77 -3.76 1.33
C GLU A 250 8.15 -4.97 0.59
N ASP A 251 6.99 -4.77 -0.02
CA ASP A 251 6.26 -5.80 -0.76
C ASP A 251 6.69 -5.91 -2.24
N GLY A 252 7.60 -5.04 -2.67
CA GLY A 252 8.16 -5.05 -4.00
C GLY A 252 7.30 -4.32 -5.03
N SER A 253 6.24 -3.65 -4.57
CA SER A 253 5.40 -2.78 -5.38
C SER A 253 6.18 -1.53 -5.79
N THR A 254 5.92 -1.01 -6.99
CA THR A 254 6.74 0.08 -7.55
C THR A 254 5.92 1.20 -8.15
N ASP A 255 6.40 2.42 -8.02
CA ASP A 255 5.91 3.59 -8.75
C ASP A 255 7.06 4.43 -9.29
N THR A 256 6.77 5.27 -10.30
CA THR A 256 7.79 6.08 -10.99
C THR A 256 7.37 7.54 -11.09
N ALA A 257 8.32 8.45 -10.92
CA ALA A 257 8.13 9.88 -11.15
C ALA A 257 9.18 10.40 -12.13
N THR A 258 8.79 11.34 -12.99
CA THR A 258 9.66 11.91 -14.02
C THR A 258 9.60 13.43 -14.03
N LEU A 259 10.76 14.07 -14.18
CA LEU A 259 10.94 15.51 -14.25
C LEU A 259 11.79 15.87 -15.48
N LEU A 260 11.36 16.85 -16.28
CA LEU A 260 12.14 17.31 -17.43
C LEU A 260 13.15 18.39 -17.00
N VAL A 261 14.43 18.17 -17.27
CA VAL A 261 15.52 19.11 -17.02
C VAL A 261 15.98 19.74 -18.33
N THR A 262 16.00 21.08 -18.39
CA THR A 262 16.54 21.82 -19.55
C THR A 262 17.96 22.28 -19.24
N VAL A 263 18.94 21.72 -19.94
CA VAL A 263 20.35 22.10 -19.85
C VAL A 263 20.66 23.07 -20.98
N GLN A 264 21.05 24.28 -20.62
CA GLN A 264 21.40 25.36 -21.53
C GLN A 264 22.91 25.37 -21.77
N SER A 265 23.35 25.82 -22.94
CA SER A 265 24.77 26.05 -23.17
C SER A 265 25.29 27.11 -22.21
N ALA A 266 26.54 26.95 -21.75
CA ALA A 266 27.18 27.94 -20.92
C ALA A 266 27.27 29.31 -21.62
N ALA A 267 27.29 30.40 -20.86
CA ALA A 267 27.44 31.74 -21.44
C ALA A 267 28.84 31.93 -22.06
N ALA A 268 28.90 32.47 -23.28
CA ALA A 268 30.15 32.81 -23.94
C ALA A 268 30.94 33.86 -23.12
N GLN A 269 32.20 33.57 -22.79
CA GLN A 269 33.02 34.44 -21.95
C GLN A 269 33.93 35.36 -22.76
N THR A 270 34.04 36.61 -22.34
CA THR A 270 34.93 37.60 -22.95
C THR A 270 36.41 37.25 -22.74
N ILE A 271 37.21 37.42 -23.79
CA ILE A 271 38.66 37.22 -23.77
C ILE A 271 39.35 38.52 -23.35
N PHE A 272 40.38 38.46 -22.49
CA PHE A 272 41.06 39.66 -21.99
C PHE A 272 42.55 39.73 -22.29
N ASP A 273 43.13 38.71 -22.92
CA ASP A 273 44.56 38.55 -23.13
C ASP A 273 44.97 38.47 -24.62
N LEU A 274 44.12 38.97 -25.52
CA LEU A 274 44.43 38.97 -26.94
C LEU A 274 45.73 39.73 -27.20
N SER A 275 46.65 39.08 -27.91
CA SER A 275 47.94 39.65 -28.32
C SER A 275 48.14 39.53 -29.83
N ALA A 276 48.78 40.54 -30.42
CA ALA A 276 49.11 40.59 -31.84
C ALA A 276 50.61 40.79 -32.03
N ARG A 277 51.24 39.94 -32.85
CA ARG A 277 52.68 40.01 -33.17
C ARG A 277 52.87 40.23 -34.67
N PRO A 278 53.58 41.29 -35.09
CA PRO A 278 53.82 41.53 -36.50
C PRO A 278 54.84 40.55 -37.07
N LYS A 279 54.61 40.12 -38.30
CA LYS A 279 55.53 39.36 -39.15
C LYS A 279 55.51 39.96 -40.57
N PRO A 280 56.42 39.59 -41.49
CA PRO A 280 56.36 40.09 -42.86
C PRO A 280 55.07 39.68 -43.55
N ASN A 281 54.28 40.66 -43.98
CA ASN A 281 53.01 40.47 -44.69
C ASN A 281 51.92 39.69 -43.91
N GLU A 282 52.07 39.53 -42.60
CA GLU A 282 51.11 38.81 -41.77
C GLU A 282 51.13 39.31 -40.31
N VAL A 283 50.04 39.08 -39.58
CA VAL A 283 49.96 39.26 -38.13
C VAL A 283 49.64 37.91 -37.49
N PHE A 284 50.40 37.56 -36.46
CA PHE A 284 50.15 36.37 -35.65
C PHE A 284 49.44 36.76 -34.36
N LEU A 285 48.22 36.25 -34.16
CA LEU A 285 47.38 36.47 -32.98
C LEU A 285 47.46 35.28 -32.04
N THR A 286 47.41 35.53 -30.73
CA THR A 286 47.31 34.52 -29.68
C THR A 286 46.42 34.98 -28.54
N TRP A 287 45.66 34.06 -27.95
CA TRP A 287 44.85 34.27 -26.74
C TRP A 287 44.72 32.96 -25.94
N ALA A 288 44.33 33.04 -24.67
CA ALA A 288 44.05 31.85 -23.87
C ALA A 288 42.72 31.19 -24.29
N PRO A 289 42.65 29.84 -24.38
CA PRO A 289 41.39 29.15 -24.57
C PRO A 289 40.39 29.45 -23.44
N VAL A 290 39.16 29.76 -23.81
CA VAL A 290 38.00 29.92 -22.93
C VAL A 290 37.36 28.55 -22.68
N ALA A 291 37.16 28.18 -21.42
CA ALA A 291 36.48 26.95 -21.05
C ALA A 291 35.02 26.97 -21.52
N GLY A 292 34.59 25.90 -22.20
CA GLY A 292 33.25 25.80 -22.76
C GLY A 292 33.01 26.62 -24.04
N ALA A 293 34.06 27.21 -24.65
CA ALA A 293 33.92 27.81 -25.98
C ALA A 293 33.98 26.74 -27.08
N ASP A 294 32.96 26.68 -27.93
CA ASP A 294 32.91 25.80 -29.10
C ASP A 294 33.88 26.28 -30.19
N SER A 295 34.00 27.60 -30.32
CA SER A 295 34.84 28.25 -31.34
C SER A 295 35.08 29.73 -31.04
N TYR A 296 35.82 30.40 -31.94
CA TYR A 296 36.14 31.82 -31.84
C TYR A 296 35.90 32.54 -33.17
N ASN A 297 35.43 33.78 -33.11
CA ASN A 297 35.40 34.66 -34.28
C ASN A 297 36.52 35.70 -34.18
N VAL A 298 37.27 35.87 -35.27
CA VAL A 298 38.38 36.82 -35.35
C VAL A 298 37.98 37.98 -36.23
N TYR A 299 38.11 39.19 -35.71
CA TYR A 299 37.74 40.42 -36.39
C TYR A 299 38.96 41.33 -36.58
N ARG A 300 38.93 42.15 -37.64
CA ARG A 300 40.01 43.08 -38.00
C ARG A 300 39.49 44.44 -38.43
N SER A 301 40.22 45.50 -38.10
CA SER A 301 40.06 46.85 -38.65
C SER A 301 41.41 47.46 -39.02
N THR A 302 41.40 48.45 -39.91
CA THR A 302 42.54 49.37 -40.13
C THR A 302 42.38 50.66 -39.32
N THR A 303 41.30 50.79 -38.55
CA THR A 303 40.98 51.96 -37.72
C THR A 303 40.93 51.52 -36.27
N GLN A 304 41.60 52.26 -35.39
CA GLN A 304 41.57 52.00 -33.95
C GLN A 304 40.13 52.14 -33.42
N GLY A 305 39.69 51.16 -32.61
CA GLY A 305 38.33 51.11 -32.08
C GLY A 305 37.27 50.64 -33.10
N GLY A 306 37.67 50.24 -34.30
CA GLY A 306 36.78 49.73 -35.34
C GLY A 306 36.25 50.80 -36.32
N PRO A 307 35.22 50.48 -37.13
CA PRO A 307 34.48 49.22 -37.14
C PRO A 307 35.35 48.03 -37.55
N TYR A 308 35.10 46.86 -36.97
CA TYR A 308 35.82 45.62 -37.30
C TYR A 308 35.02 44.78 -38.31
N SER A 309 35.74 44.09 -39.19
CA SER A 309 35.20 43.11 -40.14
C SER A 309 35.61 41.70 -39.73
N LEU A 310 34.69 40.74 -39.83
CA LEU A 310 34.96 39.33 -39.57
C LEU A 310 35.95 38.80 -40.62
N ILE A 311 37.04 38.19 -40.15
CA ILE A 311 38.08 37.60 -41.03
C ILE A 311 38.23 36.09 -40.84
N ALA A 312 37.77 35.54 -39.71
CA ALA A 312 37.60 34.12 -39.51
C ALA A 312 36.39 33.86 -38.61
N ALA A 313 35.51 32.96 -39.05
CA ALA A 313 34.33 32.53 -38.31
C ALA A 313 34.54 31.10 -37.80
N ASN A 314 34.00 30.80 -36.62
CA ASN A 314 34.01 29.46 -36.02
C ASN A 314 35.41 28.80 -35.99
N HIS A 315 36.44 29.58 -35.68
CA HIS A 315 37.81 29.09 -35.55
C HIS A 315 37.93 28.21 -34.31
N VAL A 316 38.25 26.93 -34.49
CA VAL A 316 38.45 25.96 -33.39
C VAL A 316 39.94 25.81 -33.11
N CYS A 317 40.35 25.84 -31.84
CA CYS A 317 41.75 25.78 -31.44
C CYS A 317 41.96 25.13 -30.06
N ASP A 318 43.00 24.30 -29.96
CA ASP A 318 43.49 23.78 -28.67
C ASP A 318 44.51 24.74 -28.02
N TYR A 319 45.33 25.40 -28.85
CA TYR A 319 46.24 26.48 -28.47
C TYR A 319 45.89 27.70 -29.29
N CYS A 320 45.04 28.55 -28.73
CA CYS A 320 44.34 29.55 -29.52
C CYS A 320 45.26 30.61 -30.13
N ALA A 321 45.42 30.45 -31.45
CA ALA A 321 46.26 31.26 -32.30
C ALA A 321 45.68 31.37 -33.70
N TYR A 322 45.94 32.48 -34.37
CA TYR A 322 45.45 32.75 -35.72
C TYR A 322 46.48 33.55 -36.55
N TYR A 323 46.62 33.21 -37.83
CA TYR A 323 47.48 33.91 -38.77
C TYR A 323 46.63 34.72 -39.76
N ASP A 324 46.69 36.04 -39.65
CA ASP A 324 46.12 36.93 -40.64
C ASP A 324 47.16 37.23 -41.73
N ASN A 325 46.97 36.63 -42.91
CA ASN A 325 47.94 36.62 -44.00
C ASN A 325 47.61 37.65 -45.09
N GLY A 326 48.57 37.93 -45.97
CA GLY A 326 48.36 38.78 -47.15
C GLY A 326 48.21 40.26 -46.82
N LEU A 327 48.74 40.68 -45.68
CA LEU A 327 48.67 42.05 -45.20
C LEU A 327 49.66 42.96 -45.91
N THR A 328 49.27 44.22 -46.03
CA THR A 328 50.16 45.26 -46.56
C THR A 328 51.11 45.68 -45.44
N ASN A 329 52.41 45.60 -45.72
CA ASN A 329 53.41 46.09 -44.77
C ASN A 329 53.22 47.60 -44.54
N ASP A 330 53.61 48.04 -43.36
CA ASP A 330 53.51 49.42 -42.90
C ASP A 330 52.09 49.97 -42.67
N VAL A 331 51.07 49.11 -42.73
CA VAL A 331 49.70 49.40 -42.26
C VAL A 331 49.51 48.81 -40.86
N THR A 332 48.96 49.60 -39.93
CA THR A 332 48.57 49.10 -38.59
C THR A 332 47.20 48.45 -38.70
N TYR A 333 47.09 47.22 -38.19
CA TYR A 333 45.85 46.48 -38.09
C TYR A 333 45.47 46.30 -36.62
N TYR A 334 44.18 46.43 -36.34
CA TYR A 334 43.56 46.29 -35.03
C TYR A 334 42.66 45.07 -35.02
N TYR A 335 42.72 44.28 -33.97
CA TYR A 335 42.06 42.98 -33.86
C TYR A 335 41.29 42.89 -32.56
N VAL A 336 40.14 42.23 -32.64
CA VAL A 336 39.35 41.76 -31.50
C VAL A 336 38.91 40.33 -31.80
N VAL A 337 38.75 39.54 -30.74
CA VAL A 337 38.28 38.15 -30.82
C VAL A 337 37.08 38.00 -29.89
N THR A 338 36.11 37.19 -30.30
CA THR A 338 34.99 36.75 -29.46
C THR A 338 35.06 35.23 -29.31
N SER A 339 34.55 34.72 -28.18
CA SER A 339 34.25 33.29 -28.05
C SER A 339 32.81 33.03 -28.47
N VAL A 340 32.53 31.81 -28.94
CA VAL A 340 31.20 31.34 -29.28
C VAL A 340 30.91 30.08 -28.46
N THR A 341 29.79 30.08 -27.73
CA THR A 341 29.30 28.94 -26.94
C THR A 341 27.81 28.75 -27.19
N GLY A 342 27.38 27.56 -27.61
CA GLY A 342 25.96 27.27 -27.89
C GLY A 342 25.36 28.15 -28.97
N GLY A 343 26.19 28.67 -29.88
CA GLY A 343 25.80 29.66 -30.90
C GLY A 343 25.66 31.10 -30.40
N ALA A 344 25.85 31.37 -29.10
CA ALA A 344 25.93 32.72 -28.56
C ALA A 344 27.38 33.24 -28.65
N GLU A 345 27.54 34.49 -29.08
CA GLU A 345 28.83 35.16 -29.21
C GLU A 345 29.10 36.10 -28.02
N SER A 346 30.32 36.08 -27.48
CA SER A 346 30.74 36.96 -26.39
C SER A 346 30.87 38.42 -26.82
N LEU A 347 31.08 39.32 -25.86
CA LEU A 347 31.61 40.65 -26.19
C LEU A 347 33.02 40.54 -26.80
N HIS A 348 33.40 41.56 -27.56
CA HIS A 348 34.76 41.70 -28.08
C HIS A 348 35.80 41.68 -26.96
N SER A 349 36.94 41.06 -27.23
CA SER A 349 38.11 41.09 -26.37
C SER A 349 38.68 42.51 -26.16
N ASN A 350 39.76 42.60 -25.38
CA ASN A 350 40.67 43.74 -25.51
C ASN A 350 41.14 43.90 -26.97
N GLU A 351 41.28 45.13 -27.44
CA GLU A 351 41.84 45.41 -28.77
C GLU A 351 43.35 45.17 -28.75
N ALA A 352 43.84 44.34 -29.67
CA ALA A 352 45.26 44.16 -29.94
C ALA A 352 45.62 44.79 -31.30
N SER A 353 46.84 45.29 -31.46
CA SER A 353 47.27 45.84 -32.75
C SER A 353 48.69 45.45 -33.11
N ALA A 354 48.95 45.36 -34.42
CA ALA A 354 50.28 45.08 -34.96
C ALA A 354 50.46 45.76 -36.33
N LYS A 355 51.71 46.08 -36.65
CA LYS A 355 52.11 46.68 -37.94
C LYS A 355 53.13 45.76 -38.62
N PRO A 356 52.71 44.93 -39.59
CA PRO A 356 53.60 44.10 -40.41
C PRO A 356 54.70 44.95 -41.07
N THR A 357 55.91 44.42 -41.15
CA THR A 357 57.04 45.11 -41.78
C THR A 357 57.72 44.20 -42.80
N ALA A 358 58.23 44.77 -43.88
CA ALA A 358 58.95 44.00 -44.88
C ALA A 358 60.18 43.32 -44.26
N ARG A 359 60.48 42.10 -44.71
CA ARG A 359 61.65 41.35 -44.26
C ARG A 359 62.91 42.16 -44.57
N THR A 360 63.61 42.63 -43.54
CA THR A 360 64.88 43.34 -43.74
C THR A 360 65.93 42.32 -44.19
N THR A 361 66.31 42.36 -45.46
CA THR A 361 67.50 41.65 -45.94
C THR A 361 68.73 42.32 -45.33
N ARG A 362 69.35 41.69 -44.32
CA ARG A 362 70.72 42.06 -43.94
C ARG A 362 71.65 41.60 -45.05
N SER A 363 72.12 42.52 -45.88
CA SER A 363 73.30 42.29 -46.72
C SER A 363 74.48 41.99 -45.81
N ARG A 364 75.07 40.80 -45.95
CA ARG A 364 76.30 40.39 -45.25
C ARG A 364 77.51 41.13 -45.81
#